data_AF-A0A1I2SPQ9-F1
#
_entry.id   AF-A0A1I2SPQ9-F1
#
_cell.length_a   1.000
_cell.length_b   1.000
_cell.length_c   1.000
_cell.angle_alpha   90.00
_cell.angle_beta   90.00
_cell.angle_gamma   90.00
#
_symmetry.space_group_name_H-M   'P 1'
#
loop_
_entity.id
_entity.type
_entity.pdbx_description
1 polymer ?
#
loop_
_entity_poly.entity_id
_entity_poly.type
_entity_poly.pdbx_seq_one_letter_code
_entity_poly.pdbx_strand_id
1 'polypeptide(L)'
;MIGRALPRVLVVGSLATVGAVGSAGVALAGTPDTWTKETPMPMLEVLGIYAGIPIGLFALITLLVLTPSLIRGSRVQPGVSWSGQPEWFGDRPDAEQSAEADRTEQSTGGPEGTTGTGRGGAGGQW
;
A
#
# COMPACT_ATOMS: atom_id res chain seq x y z
N MET A 1 10.92 -29.05 -17.55
CA MET A 1 11.65 -27.78 -17.26
C MET A 1 12.39 -27.43 -18.55
N ILE A 2 11.91 -26.50 -19.37
CA ILE A 2 12.32 -25.09 -19.33
C ILE A 2 11.41 -24.33 -20.30
N GLY A 3 10.56 -23.45 -19.76
CA GLY A 3 9.78 -22.50 -20.55
C GLY A 3 10.66 -21.30 -20.88
N ARG A 4 10.97 -21.10 -22.17
CA ARG A 4 11.60 -19.86 -22.63
C ARG A 4 10.49 -18.86 -22.88
N ALA A 5 10.32 -17.93 -21.94
CA ALA A 5 9.46 -16.78 -22.08
C ALA A 5 9.94 -15.94 -23.28
N LEU A 6 9.11 -15.83 -24.32
CA LEU A 6 9.32 -14.90 -25.41
C LEU A 6 9.04 -13.47 -24.89
N PRO A 7 9.97 -12.51 -25.01
CA PRO A 7 9.69 -11.13 -24.64
C PRO A 7 8.74 -10.50 -25.66
N ARG A 8 7.46 -10.33 -25.27
CA ARG A 8 6.41 -9.58 -25.98
C ARG A 8 6.65 -8.06 -25.98
N VAL A 9 7.86 -7.60 -26.28
CA VAL A 9 8.23 -6.17 -26.13
C VAL A 9 8.44 -5.44 -27.45
N LEU A 10 8.39 -6.10 -28.61
CA LEU A 10 8.81 -5.49 -29.88
C LEU A 10 7.78 -5.53 -31.01
N VAL A 11 6.53 -5.13 -30.77
CA VAL A 11 5.57 -4.90 -31.88
C VAL A 11 4.78 -3.58 -31.79
N VAL A 12 4.82 -2.82 -30.69
CA VAL A 12 4.02 -1.57 -30.58
C VAL A 12 4.78 -0.31 -31.12
N GLY A 13 6.00 -0.46 -31.61
CA GLY A 13 6.88 0.68 -31.94
C GLY A 13 6.85 1.23 -33.37
N SER A 14 6.01 0.71 -34.29
CA SER A 14 6.15 1.02 -35.73
C SER A 14 4.85 1.43 -36.45
N LEU A 15 3.95 2.15 -35.76
CA LEU A 15 2.80 2.78 -36.42
C LEU A 15 2.52 4.21 -35.93
N ALA A 16 3.55 4.94 -35.48
CA ALA A 16 3.42 6.35 -35.12
C ALA A 16 3.98 7.31 -36.19
N THR A 17 4.76 6.81 -37.16
CA THR A 17 5.48 7.64 -38.12
C THR A 17 4.74 7.95 -39.42
N VAL A 18 3.59 7.32 -39.69
CA VAL A 18 2.79 7.60 -40.91
C VAL A 18 1.65 8.61 -40.65
N GLY A 19 1.26 8.83 -39.39
CA GLY A 19 0.21 9.81 -39.04
C GLY A 19 0.63 11.28 -39.12
N ALA A 20 1.93 11.57 -39.18
CA ALA A 20 2.46 12.93 -39.08
C ALA A 20 2.41 13.74 -40.38
N VAL A 21 2.14 13.11 -41.54
CA VAL A 21 2.13 13.81 -42.84
C VAL A 21 0.71 14.29 -43.23
N GLY A 22 -0.34 13.73 -42.63
CA GLY A 22 -1.74 14.09 -42.95
C GLY A 22 -2.25 15.38 -42.28
N SER A 23 -1.56 15.92 -41.29
CA SER A 23 -2.02 17.04 -40.48
C SER A 23 -1.62 18.43 -41.00
N ALA A 24 -0.71 18.52 -41.98
CA ALA A 24 -0.30 19.81 -42.54
C ALA A 24 -1.35 20.42 -43.49
N GLY A 25 -2.23 19.59 -44.08
CA GLY A 25 -3.25 20.05 -45.04
C GLY A 25 -4.46 20.75 -44.41
N VAL A 26 -4.78 20.47 -43.14
CA VAL A 26 -5.97 21.02 -42.46
C VAL A 26 -5.75 22.47 -42.02
N ALA A 27 -4.49 22.88 -41.82
CA ALA A 27 -4.13 24.20 -41.32
C ALA A 27 -4.21 25.35 -42.35
N LEU A 28 -4.50 25.04 -43.63
CA LEU A 28 -4.58 26.03 -44.72
C LEU A 28 -6.03 26.48 -45.03
N ALA A 29 -7.04 25.88 -44.41
CA ALA A 29 -8.41 26.34 -44.53
C ALA A 29 -8.64 27.48 -43.53
N GLY A 30 -8.79 28.72 -44.03
CA GLY A 30 -9.21 29.85 -43.21
C GLY A 30 -10.55 29.54 -42.53
N THR A 31 -10.69 29.89 -41.25
CA THR A 31 -11.94 29.76 -40.52
C THR A 31 -13.01 30.62 -41.18
N PRO A 32 -14.15 30.04 -41.63
CA PRO A 32 -15.25 30.82 -42.20
C PRO A 32 -15.76 31.85 -41.20
N ASP A 33 -15.99 33.09 -41.64
CA ASP A 33 -16.57 34.15 -40.80
C ASP A 33 -18.00 33.84 -40.35
N THR A 34 -18.63 32.81 -40.94
CA THR A 34 -19.94 32.27 -40.56
C THR A 34 -19.93 31.42 -39.30
N TRP A 35 -18.76 31.08 -38.76
CA TRP A 35 -18.67 30.32 -37.51
C TRP A 35 -18.84 31.24 -36.30
N THR A 36 -19.73 30.83 -35.40
CA THR A 36 -19.94 31.51 -34.12
C THR A 36 -18.64 31.45 -33.32
N LYS A 37 -18.12 32.62 -32.92
CA LYS A 37 -16.97 32.68 -32.02
C LYS A 37 -17.50 32.47 -30.59
N GLU A 38 -17.16 31.33 -30.00
CA GLU A 38 -17.44 31.02 -28.60
C GLU A 38 -16.74 32.05 -27.69
N THR A 39 -17.38 32.38 -26.57
CA THR A 39 -16.74 33.22 -25.55
C THR A 39 -15.53 32.47 -24.99
N PRO A 40 -14.31 33.04 -25.03
CA PRO A 40 -13.14 32.36 -24.52
C PRO A 40 -13.27 32.10 -23.02
N MET A 41 -13.00 30.86 -22.59
CA MET A 41 -13.01 30.49 -21.18
C MET A 41 -11.93 31.30 -20.43
N PRO A 42 -12.26 31.89 -19.26
CA PRO A 42 -11.27 32.61 -18.48
C PRO A 42 -10.14 31.67 -18.04
N MET A 43 -8.89 32.17 -18.10
CA MET A 43 -7.69 31.38 -17.76
C MET A 43 -7.74 30.77 -16.36
N LEU A 44 -8.37 31.47 -15.41
CA LEU A 44 -8.52 30.99 -14.04
C LEU A 44 -9.42 29.75 -13.95
N GLU A 45 -10.45 29.66 -14.78
CA GLU A 45 -11.34 28.50 -14.83
C GLU A 45 -10.60 27.29 -15.41
N VAL A 46 -9.85 27.48 -16.50
CA VAL A 46 -8.99 26.43 -17.08
C VAL A 46 -8.00 25.92 -16.03
N LEU A 47 -7.30 26.82 -15.34
CA LEU A 47 -6.34 26.44 -14.31
C LEU A 47 -7.02 25.75 -13.12
N GLY A 48 -8.20 26.23 -12.72
CA GLY A 48 -9.01 25.64 -11.67
C GLY A 48 -9.46 24.21 -11.99
N ILE A 49 -9.81 23.94 -13.25
CA ILE A 49 -10.18 22.59 -13.69
C ILE A 49 -8.94 21.69 -13.69
N TYR A 50 -7.85 22.13 -14.32
CA TYR A 50 -6.65 21.32 -14.50
C TYR A 50 -5.87 21.06 -13.20
N ALA A 51 -5.86 22.01 -12.26
CA ALA A 51 -5.20 21.84 -10.97
C ALA A 51 -6.19 21.39 -9.88
N GLY A 52 -7.40 21.95 -9.86
CA GLY A 52 -8.38 21.70 -8.82
C GLY A 52 -8.99 20.31 -8.88
N ILE A 53 -9.24 19.73 -10.07
CA ILE A 53 -9.77 18.35 -10.15
C ILE A 53 -8.74 17.34 -9.60
N PRO A 54 -7.46 17.34 -10.02
CA PRO A 54 -6.48 16.41 -9.45
C PRO A 54 -6.27 16.60 -7.95
N ILE A 55 -6.16 17.84 -7.48
CA ILE A 55 -5.95 18.15 -6.05
C ILE A 55 -7.19 17.74 -5.24
N GLY A 56 -8.39 18.06 -5.72
CA GLY A 56 -9.64 17.70 -5.07
C GLY A 56 -9.83 16.19 -4.99
N LEU A 57 -9.52 15.47 -6.07
CA LEU A 57 -9.57 14.02 -6.08
C LEU A 57 -8.54 13.41 -5.11
N PHE A 58 -7.31 13.92 -5.11
CA PHE A 58 -6.28 13.51 -4.17
C PHE A 58 -6.74 13.70 -2.73
N ALA A 59 -7.21 14.90 -2.38
CA ALA A 59 -7.68 15.22 -1.03
C ALA A 59 -8.86 14.34 -0.61
N LEU A 60 -9.83 14.10 -1.52
CA LEU A 60 -10.96 13.22 -1.26
C LEU A 60 -10.51 11.79 -0.97
N ILE A 61 -9.61 11.24 -1.78
CA ILE A 61 -9.06 9.90 -1.59
C ILE A 61 -8.30 9.83 -0.26
N THR A 62 -7.41 10.79 0.01
CA THR A 62 -6.64 10.87 1.25
C THR A 62 -7.56 10.91 2.47
N LEU A 63 -8.61 11.73 2.42
CA LEU A 63 -9.60 11.80 3.49
C LEU A 63 -10.29 10.44 3.68
N LEU A 64 -10.81 9.83 2.62
CA LEU A 64 -11.50 8.54 2.71
C LEU A 64 -10.59 7.42 3.24
N VAL A 65 -9.31 7.45 2.92
CA VAL A 65 -8.33 6.44 3.34
C VAL A 65 -7.88 6.66 4.79
N LEU A 66 -7.60 7.91 5.20
CA LEU A 66 -7.07 8.20 6.52
C LEU A 66 -8.15 8.30 7.60
N THR A 67 -9.37 8.70 7.23
CA THR A 67 -10.48 8.91 8.18
C THR A 67 -10.78 7.68 9.05
N PRO A 68 -10.91 6.45 8.51
CA PRO A 68 -11.17 5.27 9.33
C PRO A 68 -10.07 5.02 10.38
N SER A 69 -8.81 5.27 10.03
CA SER A 69 -7.68 5.11 10.95
C SER A 69 -7.70 6.14 12.06
N LEU A 70 -8.11 7.38 11.76
CA LEU A 70 -8.22 8.45 12.74
C LEU A 70 -9.37 8.18 13.73
N ILE A 71 -10.48 7.62 13.26
CA ILE A 71 -11.65 7.30 14.10
C ILE A 71 -11.39 6.07 14.99
N ARG A 72 -10.66 5.07 14.51
CA ARG A 72 -10.50 3.79 15.21
C ARG A 72 -9.63 3.86 16.48
N GLY A 73 -8.81 4.89 16.64
CA GLY A 73 -7.95 5.08 17.81
C GLY A 73 -6.87 4.01 17.99
N SER A 74 -6.06 4.13 19.05
CA SER A 74 -5.02 3.15 19.37
C SER A 74 -5.60 1.90 20.06
N ARG A 75 -5.17 0.71 19.62
CA ARG A 75 -5.60 -0.55 20.23
C ARG A 75 -4.88 -0.88 21.54
N VAL A 76 -3.68 -0.35 21.73
CA VAL A 76 -2.88 -0.54 22.94
C VAL A 76 -2.97 0.71 23.78
N GLN A 77 -3.44 0.56 25.01
CA GLN A 77 -3.60 1.63 25.99
C GLN A 77 -2.79 1.26 27.24
N PRO A 78 -1.83 2.09 27.66
CA PRO A 78 -1.10 1.87 28.91
C PRO A 78 -2.08 1.83 30.08
N GLY A 79 -1.96 0.82 30.95
CA GLY A 79 -2.83 0.64 32.13
C GLY A 79 -4.11 -0.17 31.89
N VAL A 80 -4.40 -0.57 30.65
CA VAL A 80 -5.49 -1.52 30.34
C VAL A 80 -4.91 -2.92 30.15
N SER A 81 -5.65 -3.95 30.58
CA SER A 81 -5.27 -5.35 30.37
C SER A 81 -5.05 -5.64 28.89
N TRP A 82 -3.95 -6.31 28.58
CA TRP A 82 -3.61 -6.70 27.21
C TRP A 82 -4.71 -7.56 26.58
N SER A 83 -5.23 -7.11 25.44
CA SER A 83 -6.30 -7.79 24.68
C SER A 83 -5.80 -8.38 23.34
N GLY A 84 -4.51 -8.24 23.05
CA GLY A 84 -3.88 -8.80 21.85
C GLY A 84 -3.62 -10.30 21.97
N GLN A 85 -3.41 -10.97 20.84
CA GLN A 85 -2.91 -12.35 20.86
C GLN A 85 -1.43 -12.35 21.31
N PRO A 86 -0.96 -13.42 21.98
CA PRO A 86 0.45 -13.56 22.30
C PRO A 86 1.24 -13.75 21.00
N GLU A 87 2.09 -12.79 20.69
CA GLU A 87 2.94 -12.80 19.49
C GLU A 87 4.41 -12.86 19.89
N TRP A 88 5.15 -13.77 19.25
CA TRP A 88 6.58 -13.88 19.42
C TRP A 88 7.27 -13.15 18.27
N PHE A 89 8.03 -12.11 18.60
CA PHE A 89 8.81 -11.37 17.63
C PHE A 89 10.26 -11.85 17.69
N GLY A 90 10.63 -12.77 16.80
CA GLY A 90 11.96 -13.39 16.76
C GLY A 90 11.93 -14.76 16.09
N ASP A 91 13.07 -15.46 16.14
CA ASP A 91 13.10 -16.86 15.72
C ASP A 91 12.25 -17.68 16.69
N ARG A 92 11.30 -18.43 16.14
CA ARG A 92 10.44 -19.30 16.95
C ARG A 92 11.21 -20.59 17.19
N PRO A 93 11.28 -21.09 18.43
CA PRO A 93 11.79 -22.43 18.65
C PRO A 93 10.95 -23.42 17.84
N ASP A 94 11.62 -24.38 17.19
CA ASP A 94 11.03 -25.38 16.31
C ASP A 94 9.72 -25.93 16.91
N ALA A 95 8.69 -26.15 16.09
CA ALA A 95 7.35 -26.51 16.58
C ALA A 95 7.36 -27.78 17.45
N GLU A 96 8.27 -28.72 17.18
CA GLU A 96 8.54 -29.89 18.02
C GLU A 96 9.03 -29.49 19.42
N GLN A 97 9.96 -28.54 19.49
CA GLN A 97 10.60 -28.06 20.72
C GLN A 97 9.64 -27.19 21.56
N SER A 98 8.76 -26.44 20.90
CA SER A 98 7.67 -25.69 21.54
C SER A 98 6.61 -26.60 22.16
N ALA A 99 6.25 -27.71 21.49
CA ALA A 99 5.29 -28.67 22.02
C ALA A 99 5.86 -29.49 23.18
N GLU A 100 7.17 -29.75 23.17
CA GLU A 100 7.91 -30.32 24.30
C GLU A 100 7.88 -29.37 25.51
N ALA A 101 8.18 -28.08 25.28
CA ALA A 101 8.20 -27.04 26.31
C ALA A 101 6.83 -26.87 27.00
N ASP A 102 5.74 -26.78 26.23
CA ASP A 102 4.37 -26.64 26.73
C ASP A 102 3.91 -27.86 27.57
N ARG A 103 4.34 -29.07 27.17
CA ARG A 103 4.12 -30.30 27.95
C ARG A 103 4.93 -30.33 29.25
N THR A 104 6.15 -29.79 29.27
CA THR A 104 6.96 -29.71 30.50
C THR A 104 6.49 -28.63 31.47
N GLU A 105 5.96 -27.49 30.98
CA GLU A 105 5.43 -26.44 31.86
C GLU A 105 4.11 -26.85 32.54
N GLN A 106 3.22 -27.58 31.85
CA GLN A 106 2.03 -28.17 32.47
C GLN A 106 2.33 -29.25 33.52
N SER A 107 3.56 -29.78 33.58
CA SER A 107 3.95 -30.84 34.51
C SER A 107 4.60 -30.33 35.81
N THR A 108 4.91 -29.04 35.92
CA THR A 108 5.57 -28.47 37.11
C THR A 108 4.56 -28.03 38.17
N GLY A 109 3.80 -29.00 38.65
CA GLY A 109 3.05 -28.98 39.92
C GLY A 109 3.47 -30.11 40.86
N GLY A 110 4.70 -30.64 40.71
CA GLY A 110 5.24 -31.75 41.48
C GLY A 110 6.74 -31.60 41.78
N PRO A 111 7.24 -32.13 42.92
CA PRO A 111 8.48 -31.70 43.56
C PRO A 111 9.76 -32.37 43.03
N GLU A 112 9.91 -32.57 41.72
CA GLU A 112 11.17 -33.07 41.13
C GLU A 112 11.50 -32.31 39.84
N GLY A 113 12.34 -31.29 39.98
CA GLY A 113 12.84 -30.49 38.87
C GLY A 113 13.84 -31.29 38.04
N THR A 114 13.43 -31.72 36.84
CA THR A 114 14.34 -32.15 35.78
C THR A 114 15.05 -30.92 35.20
N THR A 115 16.37 -31.00 35.17
CA THR A 115 17.28 -29.90 34.83
C THR A 115 17.22 -29.55 33.35
N GLY A 116 16.28 -28.69 32.96
CA GLY A 116 16.55 -27.75 31.87
C GLY A 116 17.72 -26.87 32.32
N THR A 117 18.79 -26.80 31.52
CA THR A 117 19.91 -25.89 31.82
C THR A 117 19.45 -24.46 31.59
N GLY A 118 18.71 -23.92 32.56
CA GLY A 118 18.18 -22.55 32.55
C GLY A 118 19.33 -21.56 32.44
N ARG A 119 19.62 -21.13 31.22
CA ARG A 119 20.66 -20.15 30.92
C ARG A 119 20.14 -18.74 31.27
N GLY A 120 20.08 -18.47 32.57
CA GLY A 120 19.81 -17.15 33.14
C GLY A 120 18.42 -16.57 32.89
N GLY A 121 18.06 -15.55 33.68
CA GLY A 121 16.85 -14.76 33.50
C GLY A 121 17.12 -13.31 33.93
N ALA A 122 16.52 -12.36 33.22
CA ALA A 122 16.54 -10.95 33.56
C ALA A 122 15.09 -10.47 33.73
N GLY A 123 14.76 -9.92 34.89
CA GLY A 123 13.43 -9.39 35.20
C GLY A 123 13.50 -7.91 35.58
N GLY A 124 12.42 -7.18 35.28
CA GLY A 124 12.20 -5.80 35.69
C GLY A 124 10.72 -5.59 36.01
N GLN A 125 10.42 -4.64 36.91
CA GLN A 125 9.07 -4.21 37.25
C GLN A 125 8.96 -2.72 36.99
N TRP A 126 7.91 -2.32 36.27
CA TRP A 126 7.58 -0.93 35.93
C TRP A 126 6.16 -0.60 36.36
#